data_AF-A0A7W2QKL8-F1
#
_entry.id   AF-A0A7W2QKL8-F1
#
_cell.length_a   1.000
_cell.length_b   1.000
_cell.length_c   1.000
_cell.angle_alpha   90.00
_cell.angle_beta   90.00
_cell.angle_gamma   90.00
#
_symmetry.space_group_name_H-M   'P 1'
#
loop_
_entity.id
_entity.type
_entity.pdbx_description
1 polymer ?
#
loop_
_entity_poly.entity_id
_entity_poly.type
_entity_poly.pdbx_seq_one_letter_code
_entity_poly.pdbx_strand_id
1 'polypeptide(L)' 'MTDQITQLDEDLKVLDQIADELERQVAPCPVTRLLLLAWLTEWVRGRESQAGLAQDRSSLPQPLKTAYAAWIHQGGGR' A
#
# COMPACT_ATOMS: atom_id res chain seq x y z
N MET A 1 21.45 -16.38 2.57
CA MET A 1 20.27 -16.62 3.44
C MET A 1 19.83 -15.34 4.14
N THR A 2 20.77 -14.45 4.49
CA THR A 2 20.49 -13.10 5.03
C THR A 2 19.74 -12.19 4.04
N ASP A 3 19.95 -12.37 2.75
CA ASP A 3 19.40 -11.51 1.69
C ASP A 3 17.87 -11.52 1.60
N GLN A 4 17.24 -12.65 1.93
CA GLN A 4 15.77 -12.77 1.86
C GLN A 4 15.08 -12.00 2.98
N ILE A 5 15.65 -12.02 4.20
CA ILE A 5 15.11 -11.26 5.33
C ILE A 5 15.29 -9.78 5.08
N THR A 6 16.48 -9.35 4.63
CA THR A 6 16.74 -7.96 4.24
C THR A 6 15.79 -7.47 3.15
N GLN A 7 15.49 -8.30 2.16
CA GLN A 7 14.54 -7.95 1.11
C GLN A 7 13.13 -7.74 1.66
N LEU A 8 12.68 -8.63 2.56
CA LEU A 8 11.39 -8.51 3.24
C LEU A 8 11.27 -7.24 4.09
N ASP A 9 12.33 -6.86 4.81
CA ASP A 9 12.39 -5.61 5.58
C ASP A 9 12.26 -4.37 4.67
N GLU A 10 12.92 -4.39 3.51
CA GLU A 10 12.83 -3.29 2.54
C GLU A 10 11.44 -3.23 1.88
N ASP A 11 10.86 -4.37 1.51
CA ASP A 11 9.48 -4.46 1.01
C ASP A 11 8.47 -3.92 2.02
N LEU A 12 8.61 -4.28 3.31
CA LEU A 12 7.75 -3.77 4.38
C LEU A 12 7.87 -2.25 4.54
N LYS A 13 9.08 -1.69 4.51
CA LYS A 13 9.28 -0.23 4.56
C LYS A 13 8.66 0.49 3.36
N VAL A 14 8.69 -0.13 2.18
CA VAL A 14 8.06 0.45 0.98
C VAL A 14 6.53 0.45 1.12
N LEU A 15 5.95 -0.65 1.58
CA LEU A 15 4.51 -0.74 1.83
C LEU A 15 4.05 0.26 2.91
N ASP A 16 4.85 0.44 3.97
CA ASP A 16 4.57 1.38 5.04
C ASP A 16 4.58 2.85 4.57
N GLN A 17 5.53 3.22 3.71
CA GLN A 17 5.57 4.54 3.08
C GLN A 17 4.39 4.78 2.13
N ILE A 18 4.01 3.76 1.34
CA ILE A 18 2.86 3.86 0.43
C ILE A 18 1.56 4.01 1.25
N ALA A 19 1.44 3.30 2.38
CA ALA A 19 0.32 3.46 3.29
C ALA A 19 0.22 4.88 3.85
N ASP A 20 1.34 5.45 4.33
CA ASP A 20 1.37 6.83 4.83
C ASP A 20 0.96 7.85 3.76
N GLU A 21 1.48 7.68 2.54
CA GLU A 21 1.16 8.58 1.44
C GLU A 21 -0.30 8.40 0.95
N LEU A 22 -0.89 7.19 1.07
CA LEU A 22 -2.32 6.97 0.81
C LEU A 22 -3.18 7.72 1.81
N GLU A 23 -2.83 7.62 3.10
CA GLU A 23 -3.54 8.31 4.17
C GLU A 23 -3.46 9.83 4.01
N ARG A 24 -2.29 10.32 3.57
CA ARG A 24 -2.05 11.74 3.30
C ARG A 24 -2.77 12.27 2.06
N GLN A 25 -2.76 11.52 0.95
CA GLN A 25 -3.31 12.00 -0.33
C GLN A 25 -4.82 11.76 -0.48
N VAL A 26 -5.38 10.75 0.20
CA VAL A 26 -6.78 10.34 0.02
C VAL A 26 -7.61 10.63 1.26
N ALA A 27 -7.35 9.92 2.35
CA ALA A 27 -8.04 10.05 3.63
C ALA A 27 -7.35 9.18 4.69
N PRO A 28 -7.38 9.55 5.98
CA PRO A 28 -6.84 8.72 7.05
C PRO A 28 -7.52 7.35 7.09
N CYS A 29 -6.75 6.29 7.35
CA CYS A 29 -7.26 4.93 7.37
C CYS A 29 -8.26 4.76 8.53
N PRO A 30 -9.51 4.33 8.27
CA PRO A 30 -10.49 4.11 9.34
C PRO A 30 -10.25 2.83 10.14
N VAL A 31 -9.30 1.99 9.73
CA VAL A 31 -8.99 0.68 10.32
C VAL A 31 -7.52 0.60 10.77
N THR A 32 -7.10 -0.57 11.25
CA THR A 32 -5.71 -0.77 11.68
C THR A 32 -4.74 -0.71 10.50
N ARG A 33 -3.54 -0.18 10.75
CA ARG A 33 -2.45 -0.13 9.77
C ARG A 33 -2.12 -1.52 9.20
N LEU A 34 -2.26 -2.57 10.00
CA LEU A 34 -2.08 -3.95 9.57
C LEU A 34 -3.05 -4.36 8.43
N LEU A 35 -4.32 -3.95 8.50
CA LEU A 35 -5.30 -4.23 7.46
C LEU A 35 -5.00 -3.45 6.18
N LEU A 36 -4.53 -2.21 6.30
CA LEU A 36 -4.07 -1.42 5.16
C LEU A 36 -2.87 -2.08 4.47
N LEU A 37 -1.87 -2.51 5.24
CA LEU A 37 -0.70 -3.21 4.71
C LEU A 37 -1.09 -4.54 4.05
N ALA A 38 -2.02 -5.30 4.63
CA ALA A 38 -2.53 -6.54 4.06
C ALA A 38 -3.26 -6.28 2.73
N TRP A 39 -4.17 -5.30 2.70
CA TRP A 39 -4.87 -4.89 1.48
C TRP A 39 -3.89 -4.42 0.40
N LEU A 40 -2.90 -3.60 0.78
CA LEU A 40 -1.90 -3.08 -0.14
C LEU A 40 -1.05 -4.22 -0.72
N THR A 41 -0.64 -5.17 0.10
CA THR A 41 0.10 -6.36 -0.32
C THR A 41 -0.69 -7.18 -1.35
N GLU A 42 -2.00 -7.37 -1.12
CA GLU A 42 -2.88 -8.08 -2.06
C GLU A 42 -3.12 -7.28 -3.34
N TRP A 43 -3.32 -5.96 -3.25
CA TRP A 43 -3.46 -5.07 -4.41
C TRP A 43 -2.21 -5.10 -5.29
N VAL A 44 -1.05 -5.09 -4.66
CA VAL A 44 0.27 -5.19 -5.27
C VAL A 44 0.50 -6.58 -5.87
N ARG A 45 0.07 -7.66 -5.20
CA ARG A 45 0.17 -9.03 -5.74
C ARG A 45 -0.70 -9.21 -6.98
N GLY A 46 -1.88 -8.57 -7.04
CA GLY A 46 -2.80 -8.64 -8.16
C GLY A 46 -2.41 -7.78 -9.38
N ARG A 47 -1.48 -6.84 -9.23
CA ARG A 47 -0.96 -5.99 -10.30
C ARG A 47 0.54 -6.22 -10.41
N GLU A 48 1.00 -6.85 -11.49
CA GLU A 48 2.38 -7.28 -11.76
C GLU A 48 3.47 -6.16 -11.76
N SER A 49 3.29 -5.03 -11.07
CA SER A 49 4.17 -3.88 -11.12
C SER A 49 4.27 -3.16 -9.78
N GLN A 50 4.89 -3.82 -8.78
CA GLN A 50 5.51 -3.13 -7.64
C GLN A 50 6.46 -2.01 -8.08
N ALA A 51 7.16 -2.22 -9.20
CA ALA A 51 8.17 -1.30 -9.71
C ALA A 51 7.63 0.11 -10.00
N GLY A 52 6.36 0.25 -10.41
CA GLY A 52 5.75 1.55 -10.69
C GLY A 52 5.33 2.32 -9.43
N LEU A 53 5.05 1.60 -8.34
CA LEU A 53 4.63 2.21 -7.06
C LEU A 53 5.81 2.80 -6.29
N ALA A 54 6.96 2.12 -6.35
CA ALA A 54 8.17 2.57 -5.66
C ALA A 54 8.87 3.74 -6.37
N GLN A 55 8.64 3.91 -7.68
CA GLN A 55 9.30 4.92 -8.52
C GLN A 55 8.68 6.32 -8.40
N ASP A 56 7.35 6.43 -8.33
CA ASP A 56 6.67 7.72 -8.20
C ASP A 56 6.06 7.89 -6.80
N ARG A 57 6.94 8.17 -5.84
CA ARG A 57 6.56 8.37 -4.42
C ARG A 57 5.86 9.70 -4.17
N SER A 58 6.02 10.68 -5.05
CA SER A 58 5.41 12.00 -4.93
C SER A 58 3.94 12.00 -5.35
N SER A 59 3.52 11.06 -6.18
CA SER A 59 2.12 10.93 -6.59
C SER A 59 1.76 9.48 -6.81
N LEU A 60 1.08 8.90 -5.81
CA LEU A 60 0.54 7.57 -5.92
C LEU A 60 -0.37 7.44 -7.15
N PRO A 61 -0.32 6.30 -7.86
CA PRO A 61 -1.07 6.14 -9.09
C PRO A 61 -2.56 6.25 -8.82
N GLN A 62 -3.28 6.96 -9.69
CA GLN A 62 -4.71 7.20 -9.55
C GLN A 62 -5.54 5.91 -9.31
N PRO A 63 -5.27 4.77 -9.97
CA PRO A 63 -5.96 3.52 -9.67
C PRO A 63 -5.81 3.04 -8.22
N LEU A 64 -4.64 3.27 -7.60
CA LEU A 64 -4.42 2.89 -6.20
C LEU A 64 -5.25 3.80 -5.28
N LYS A 65 -5.24 5.11 -5.53
CA LYS A 65 -6.04 6.08 -4.75
C LYS A 65 -7.53 5.78 -4.84
N THR A 66 -8.04 5.49 -6.04
CA THR A 66 -9.45 5.13 -6.25
C THR A 66 -9.79 3.80 -5.56
N ALA A 67 -8.93 2.79 -5.67
CA ALA A 67 -9.15 1.50 -5.01
C ALA A 67 -9.13 1.63 -3.47
N TYR A 68 -8.21 2.43 -2.93
CA TYR A 68 -8.11 2.72 -1.51
C TYR A 68 -9.35 3.46 -1.02
N ALA A 69 -9.79 4.51 -1.72
CA ALA A 69 -11.03 5.23 -1.42
C ALA A 69 -12.23 4.27 -1.39
N ALA A 70 -12.38 3.42 -2.41
CA ALA A 70 -13.45 2.44 -2.45
C ALA A 70 -13.39 1.43 -1.28
N TRP A 71 -12.18 1.02 -0.89
CA TRP A 71 -11.96 0.08 0.22
C TRP A 71 -12.28 0.70 1.58
N ILE A 72 -11.84 1.94 1.86
CA ILE A 72 -12.17 2.64 3.10
C ILE A 72 -13.68 2.94 3.20
N HIS A 73 -14.34 3.26 2.08
CA HIS A 73 -15.79 3.46 2.03
C HIS A 73 -16.58 2.17 2.30
N GLN A 74 -16.01 1.00 1.98
CA GLN A 74 -16.60 -0.31 2.28
C GLN A 74 -16.32 -0.80 3.71
N GLY A 75 -15.59 -0.02 4.51
CA GLY A 75 -15.29 -0.36 5.91
C GLY A 75 -13.96 -1.08 6.12
N GLY A 76 -13.03 -1.03 5.16
CA GLY A 76 -11.63 -1.41 5.39
C GLY A 76 -11.40 -2.91 5.61
N GLY A 77 -12.23 -3.79 5.03
CA GLY A 77 -12.06 -5.25 5.10
C GLY A 77 -13.16 -5.98 5.87
N ARG A 78 -14.44 -5.70 5.56
CA ARG A 78 -15.55 -6.56 6.01
C ARG A 78 -15.42 -7.99 5.49
#